data_AF-W4HHJ7-F1
#
_entry.id   AF-W4HHJ7-F1
#
_cell.length_a   1.000
_cell.length_b   1.000
_cell.length_c   1.000
_cell.angle_alpha   90.00
_cell.angle_beta   90.00
_cell.angle_gamma   90.00
#
_symmetry.space_group_name_H-M   'P 1'
#
loop_
_entity.id
_entity.type
_entity.pdbx_description
1 polymer ?
#
loop_
_entity_poly.entity_id
_entity_poly.type
_entity_poly.pdbx_seq_one_letter_code
_entity_poly.pdbx_strand_id
1 'polypeptide(L)'
;MTDRGRAALRQSAQRMRIGPSSIGWNGTQLVAEIDEISALPRPTRVRGYVRLTPSFVTGVELPLTGDGAHVWRPFAPAARIEVDLEATGWQWNGHGYLDANFGTRPLEADFSHWTWARFPDGDGARCFYSAQRRAEGPLNVAARFDANGHATLETPPPERPMRRSLWGVRRTAHGDTDSRPRQVKPMLDAPFYSRSVVETTLDGVTRTGVHEALDLDRYGSRWLKPMIGLRVPRRRGWTFPD
;
A
#
# COMPACT_ATOMS: atom_id res chain seq x y z
N MET A 1 4.93 7.57 -12.52
CA MET A 1 4.51 7.37 -13.92
C MET A 1 3.11 6.80 -13.88
N THR A 2 2.08 7.55 -14.27
CA THR A 2 0.73 7.02 -14.41
C THR A 2 0.66 6.24 -15.72
N ASP A 3 -0.11 5.15 -15.80
CA ASP A 3 -0.38 4.47 -17.08
C ASP A 3 -1.15 5.35 -18.08
N ARG A 4 -1.63 6.51 -17.60
CA ARG A 4 -2.09 7.64 -18.40
C ARG A 4 -0.91 8.57 -18.70
N GLY A 5 -0.70 8.90 -19.98
CA GLY A 5 0.39 9.78 -20.40
C GLY A 5 0.37 11.14 -19.71
N ARG A 6 1.49 11.88 -19.78
CA ARG A 6 1.71 13.18 -19.10
C ARG A 6 0.53 14.17 -19.22
N ALA A 7 -0.13 14.22 -20.38
CA ALA A 7 -1.28 15.09 -20.60
C ALA A 7 -2.44 14.88 -19.62
N ALA A 8 -2.60 13.67 -19.07
CA ALA A 8 -3.64 13.33 -18.10
C ALA A 8 -3.32 13.77 -16.67
N LEU A 9 -2.08 14.20 -16.39
CA LEU A 9 -1.64 14.61 -15.06
C LEU A 9 -1.77 16.12 -14.92
N ARG A 10 -2.43 16.57 -13.85
CA ARG A 10 -2.40 17.94 -13.37
C ARG A 10 -2.15 17.90 -11.87
N GLN A 11 -1.26 18.74 -11.36
CA GLN A 11 -0.87 18.76 -9.96
C GLN A 11 -0.80 20.21 -9.47
N SER A 12 -1.29 20.42 -8.26
CA SER A 12 -1.10 21.62 -7.44
C SER A 12 -0.68 21.19 -6.04
N ALA A 13 -0.42 22.14 -5.16
CA ALA A 13 -0.06 21.85 -3.76
C ALA A 13 -1.12 21.02 -3.02
N GLN A 14 -2.41 21.27 -3.26
CA GLN A 14 -3.50 20.58 -2.55
C GLN A 14 -4.21 19.50 -3.38
N ARG A 15 -3.90 19.33 -4.67
CA ARG A 15 -4.66 18.42 -5.54
C ARG A 15 -3.80 17.78 -6.62
N MET A 16 -4.01 16.49 -6.83
CA MET A 16 -3.49 15.74 -7.98
C MET A 16 -4.65 15.15 -8.77
N ARG A 17 -4.72 15.43 -10.07
CA ARG A 17 -5.69 14.88 -11.01
C ARG A 17 -4.98 13.96 -12.00
N ILE A 18 -5.54 12.76 -12.22
CA ILE A 18 -5.03 11.75 -13.15
C ILE A 18 -6.18 11.30 -14.06
N GLY A 19 -6.29 11.92 -15.23
CA GLY A 19 -7.44 11.70 -16.11
C GLY A 19 -8.72 12.27 -15.47
N PRO A 20 -9.81 11.50 -15.40
CA PRO A 20 -11.06 11.95 -14.82
C PRO A 20 -11.02 12.00 -13.28
N SER A 21 -10.23 11.14 -12.64
CA SER A 21 -10.13 11.03 -11.19
C SER A 21 -9.18 12.05 -10.58
N SER A 22 -9.40 12.36 -9.31
CA SER A 22 -8.54 13.26 -8.55
C SER A 22 -8.41 12.87 -7.09
N ILE A 23 -7.36 13.35 -6.45
CA ILE A 23 -7.16 13.28 -5.01
C ILE A 23 -6.73 14.64 -4.50
N GLY A 24 -7.30 15.10 -3.39
CA GLY A 24 -6.94 16.39 -2.82
C GLY A 24 -7.18 16.48 -1.32
N TRP A 25 -6.47 17.40 -0.68
CA TRP A 25 -6.62 17.72 0.73
C TRP A 25 -7.52 18.94 0.89
N ASN A 26 -8.59 18.83 1.68
CA ASN A 26 -9.53 19.94 1.89
C ASN A 26 -9.29 20.71 3.21
N GLY A 27 -8.19 20.44 3.89
CA GLY A 27 -7.87 21.00 5.22
C GLY A 27 -8.09 20.02 6.37
N THR A 28 -9.03 19.08 6.23
CA THR A 28 -9.36 18.12 7.30
C THR A 28 -9.25 16.66 6.87
N GLN A 29 -9.49 16.37 5.60
CA GLN A 29 -9.54 15.02 5.06
C GLN A 29 -8.97 14.98 3.64
N LEU A 30 -8.45 13.81 3.28
CA LEU A 30 -8.04 13.49 1.93
C LEU A 30 -9.25 12.97 1.18
N VAL A 31 -9.63 13.64 0.10
CA VAL A 31 -10.79 13.30 -0.73
C VAL A 31 -10.28 12.82 -2.07
N ALA A 32 -10.52 11.54 -2.38
CA ALA A 32 -10.33 10.99 -3.70
C ALA A 32 -11.68 10.91 -4.42
N GLU A 33 -11.80 11.63 -5.53
CA GLU A 33 -12.89 11.52 -6.49
C GLU A 33 -12.47 10.49 -7.53
N ILE A 34 -13.18 9.37 -7.58
CA ILE A 34 -12.94 8.26 -8.49
C ILE A 34 -13.93 8.37 -9.64
N ASP A 35 -13.45 8.28 -10.88
CA ASP A 35 -14.27 8.08 -12.08
C ASP A 35 -13.49 7.20 -13.05
N GLU A 36 -13.53 5.89 -12.81
CA GLU A 36 -12.67 4.91 -13.45
C GLU A 36 -13.45 3.80 -14.14
N ILE A 37 -12.78 3.09 -15.03
CA ILE A 37 -13.24 1.80 -15.54
C ILE A 37 -12.29 0.73 -15.01
N SER A 38 -12.84 -0.28 -14.34
CA SER A 38 -12.07 -1.39 -13.80
C SER A 38 -11.41 -2.24 -14.90
N ALA A 39 -10.40 -3.01 -14.51
CA ALA A 39 -9.65 -3.84 -15.44
C ALA A 39 -10.43 -5.09 -15.90
N LEU A 40 -9.94 -5.73 -16.95
CA LEU A 40 -10.36 -7.08 -17.34
C LEU A 40 -10.24 -8.06 -16.15
N PRO A 41 -11.12 -9.08 -16.05
CA PRO A 41 -12.07 -9.53 -17.08
C PRO A 41 -13.47 -8.91 -17.01
N ARG A 42 -13.75 -8.04 -16.05
CA ARG A 42 -15.08 -7.45 -15.85
C ARG A 42 -14.98 -5.93 -15.80
N PRO A 43 -14.84 -5.26 -16.96
CA PRO A 43 -14.77 -3.81 -17.01
C PRO A 43 -16.11 -3.23 -16.54
N THR A 44 -16.07 -2.52 -15.43
CA THR A 44 -17.22 -1.87 -14.79
C THR A 44 -16.84 -0.44 -14.45
N ARG A 45 -17.82 0.46 -14.51
CA ARG A 45 -17.59 1.83 -14.07
C ARG A 45 -17.49 1.86 -12.54
N VAL A 46 -16.49 2.56 -12.03
CA VAL A 46 -16.25 2.80 -10.61
C VAL A 46 -16.21 4.30 -10.42
N ARG A 47 -17.28 4.86 -9.87
CA ARG A 47 -17.39 6.30 -9.66
C ARG A 47 -17.85 6.63 -8.25
N GLY A 48 -17.41 7.75 -7.71
CA GLY A 48 -17.81 8.27 -6.40
C GLY A 48 -16.62 8.77 -5.61
N TYR A 49 -16.71 8.70 -4.28
CA TYR A 49 -15.76 9.32 -3.37
C TYR A 49 -15.16 8.31 -2.38
N VAL A 50 -13.87 8.48 -2.12
CA VAL A 50 -13.19 7.91 -0.96
C VAL A 50 -12.69 9.06 -0.12
N ARG A 51 -13.15 9.16 1.12
CA ARG A 51 -12.76 10.18 2.09
C ARG A 51 -11.96 9.52 3.19
N LEU A 52 -10.79 10.09 3.48
CA LEU A 52 -9.91 9.60 4.52
C LEU A 52 -9.64 10.73 5.50
N THR A 53 -10.05 10.52 6.75
CA THR A 53 -9.84 11.46 7.86
C THR A 53 -8.76 10.89 8.77
N PRO A 54 -7.53 11.45 8.74
CA PRO A 54 -6.44 11.03 9.63
C PRO A 54 -6.82 11.21 11.10
N SER A 55 -6.47 10.25 11.95
CA SER A 55 -6.47 10.48 13.41
C SER A 55 -5.36 11.47 13.78
N PHE A 56 -4.24 11.38 13.07
CA PHE A 56 -3.07 12.25 13.17
C PHE A 56 -2.28 12.17 11.87
N VAL A 57 -1.40 13.16 11.64
CA VAL A 57 -0.46 13.16 10.51
C VAL A 57 0.96 13.15 11.05
N THR A 58 1.78 12.21 10.56
CA THR A 58 3.16 12.05 11.03
C THR A 58 4.16 12.76 10.11
N GLY A 59 5.28 13.18 10.70
CA GLY A 59 6.47 13.63 9.97
C GLY A 59 7.49 12.52 9.69
N VAL A 60 7.12 11.26 9.89
CA VAL A 60 8.06 10.13 9.79
C VAL A 60 8.41 9.84 8.34
N GLU A 61 9.71 9.73 8.08
CA GLU A 61 10.25 9.23 6.83
C GLU A 61 11.25 8.12 7.14
N LEU A 62 11.11 6.99 6.46
CA LEU A 62 11.96 5.83 6.65
C LEU A 62 12.72 5.54 5.35
N PRO A 63 14.02 5.88 5.28
CA PRO A 63 14.87 5.41 4.19
C PRO A 63 14.92 3.88 4.16
N LEU A 64 14.56 3.31 3.02
CA LEU A 64 14.62 1.86 2.80
C LEU A 64 15.99 1.42 2.26
N THR A 65 16.75 2.34 1.67
CA THR A 65 18.16 2.15 1.27
C THR A 65 19.05 3.14 1.99
N GLY A 66 20.33 2.79 2.19
CA GLY A 66 21.27 3.63 2.94
C GLY A 66 21.53 5.00 2.29
N ASP A 67 21.37 5.07 0.96
CA ASP A 67 21.49 6.30 0.17
C ASP A 67 20.19 7.12 0.08
N GLY A 68 19.09 6.66 0.69
CA GLY A 68 17.79 7.34 0.65
C GLY A 68 17.12 7.33 -0.72
N ALA A 69 17.57 6.51 -1.68
CA ALA A 69 16.96 6.39 -2.99
C ALA A 69 15.53 5.84 -2.95
N HIS A 70 15.15 5.17 -1.86
CA HIS A 70 13.79 4.72 -1.57
C HIS A 70 13.40 5.15 -0.16
N VAL A 71 12.23 5.77 -0.02
CA VAL A 71 11.72 6.27 1.26
C VAL A 71 10.27 5.86 1.40
N TRP A 72 9.93 5.23 2.52
CA TRP A 72 8.55 5.02 2.93
C TRP A 72 8.12 6.12 3.90
N ARG A 73 6.92 6.66 3.67
CA ARG A 73 6.35 7.75 4.46
C ARG A 73 4.92 7.41 4.88
N PRO A 74 4.70 7.01 6.15
CA PRO A 74 3.36 6.75 6.67
C PRO A 74 2.71 8.05 7.16
N PHE A 75 2.10 8.79 6.24
CA PHE A 75 1.44 10.06 6.55
C PHE A 75 0.37 9.93 7.64
N ALA A 76 -0.55 8.98 7.53
CA ALA A 76 -1.60 8.73 8.51
C ALA A 76 -1.73 7.21 8.76
N PRO A 77 -0.88 6.62 9.62
CA PRO A 77 -0.92 5.21 9.96
C PRO A 77 -2.26 4.76 10.55
N ALA A 78 -3.02 5.68 11.15
CA ALA A 78 -4.39 5.49 11.63
C ALA A 78 -5.29 6.58 11.08
N ALA A 79 -6.40 6.16 10.46
CA ALA A 79 -7.40 7.05 9.89
C ALA A 79 -8.77 6.36 9.88
N ARG A 80 -9.83 7.17 9.77
CA ARG A 80 -11.16 6.72 9.38
C ARG A 80 -11.30 6.83 7.87
N ILE A 81 -11.83 5.80 7.23
CA ILE A 81 -12.16 5.80 5.81
C ILE A 81 -13.67 5.75 5.63
N GLU A 82 -14.17 6.53 4.67
CA GLU A 82 -15.55 6.50 4.20
C GLU A 82 -15.52 6.34 2.68
N VAL A 83 -16.14 5.27 2.21
CA VAL A 83 -16.24 4.93 0.79
C VAL A 83 -17.68 5.08 0.38
N ASP A 84 -17.90 5.87 -0.65
CA ASP A 84 -19.20 6.25 -1.17
C ASP A 84 -19.13 6.20 -2.71
N LEU A 85 -19.15 4.98 -3.24
CA LEU A 85 -19.13 4.71 -4.68
C LEU A 85 -20.54 4.47 -5.20
N GLU A 86 -20.83 4.74 -6.48
CA GLU A 86 -22.19 4.72 -7.04
C GLU A 86 -22.84 3.32 -7.04
N ALA A 87 -22.06 2.24 -7.10
CA ALA A 87 -22.60 0.88 -7.19
C ALA A 87 -23.24 0.43 -5.85
N THR A 88 -24.36 -0.29 -5.94
CA THR A 88 -25.07 -0.81 -4.75
C THR A 88 -24.16 -1.72 -3.92
N GLY A 89 -24.09 -1.44 -2.61
CA GLY A 89 -23.29 -2.21 -1.66
C GLY A 89 -21.82 -1.80 -1.60
N TRP A 90 -21.44 -0.71 -2.27
CA TRP A 90 -20.08 -0.17 -2.24
C TRP A 90 -19.94 1.04 -1.32
N GLN A 91 -20.99 1.36 -0.55
CA GLN A 91 -20.99 2.39 0.48
C GLN A 91 -20.66 1.74 1.84
N TRP A 92 -19.55 2.13 2.45
CA TRP A 92 -19.12 1.61 3.74
C TRP A 92 -18.12 2.55 4.42
N ASN A 93 -17.94 2.37 5.72
CA ASN A 93 -16.93 3.08 6.50
C ASN A 93 -16.14 2.10 7.37
N GLY A 94 -14.97 2.52 7.83
CA GLY A 94 -14.13 1.71 8.70
C GLY A 94 -12.76 2.32 8.96
N HIS A 95 -11.78 1.45 9.23
CA HIS A 95 -10.39 1.85 9.44
C HIS A 95 -9.64 1.99 8.11
N GLY A 96 -8.89 3.07 8.00
CA GLY A 96 -7.99 3.35 6.88
C GLY A 96 -6.60 3.74 7.35
N TYR A 97 -5.70 3.93 6.38
CA TYR A 97 -4.39 4.53 6.57
C TYR A 97 -3.99 5.26 5.28
N LEU A 98 -3.03 6.18 5.40
CA LEU A 98 -2.38 6.84 4.27
C LEU A 98 -0.88 6.69 4.40
N ASP A 99 -0.25 6.18 3.35
CA ASP A 99 1.18 6.17 3.21
C ASP A 99 1.58 6.50 1.77
N ALA A 100 2.87 6.75 1.57
CA ALA A 100 3.47 6.85 0.26
C ALA A 100 4.85 6.20 0.27
N ASN A 101 5.25 5.76 -0.92
CA ASN A 101 6.61 5.35 -1.20
C ASN A 101 7.17 6.30 -2.25
N PHE A 102 8.34 6.85 -1.98
CA PHE A 102 9.07 7.73 -2.87
C PHE A 102 10.34 7.01 -3.30
N GLY A 103 10.70 7.14 -4.58
CA GLY A 103 11.94 6.56 -5.06
C GLY A 103 12.49 7.27 -6.29
N THR A 104 13.82 7.33 -6.38
CA THR A 104 14.55 7.87 -7.53
C THR A 104 14.99 6.77 -8.51
N ARG A 105 14.85 5.50 -8.12
CA ARG A 105 15.17 4.32 -8.92
C ARG A 105 13.99 3.33 -8.95
N PRO A 106 13.93 2.44 -9.96
CA PRO A 106 12.98 1.33 -9.95
C PRO A 106 13.21 0.39 -8.77
N LEU A 107 12.13 -0.13 -8.16
CA LEU A 107 12.23 -1.04 -7.01
C LEU A 107 13.04 -2.31 -7.33
N GLU A 108 12.87 -2.89 -8.53
CA GLU A 108 13.56 -4.13 -8.91
C GLU A 108 15.08 -3.97 -9.03
N ALA A 109 15.58 -2.74 -9.13
CA ALA A 109 17.02 -2.45 -9.18
C ALA A 109 17.69 -2.65 -7.81
N ASP A 110 16.97 -2.37 -6.72
CA ASP A 110 17.57 -2.31 -5.38
C ASP A 110 17.05 -3.39 -4.42
N PHE A 111 15.91 -4.00 -4.72
CA PHE A 111 15.31 -5.04 -3.88
C PHE A 111 14.95 -6.29 -4.70
N SER A 112 15.08 -7.47 -4.09
CA SER A 112 14.60 -8.75 -4.64
C SER A 112 13.24 -9.14 -4.09
N HIS A 113 12.95 -8.76 -2.84
CA HIS A 113 11.71 -9.10 -2.16
C HIS A 113 11.42 -8.11 -1.04
N TRP A 114 10.15 -7.84 -0.77
CA TRP A 114 9.75 -7.23 0.50
C TRP A 114 8.46 -7.81 1.04
N THR A 115 8.22 -7.56 2.32
CA THR A 115 6.91 -7.62 2.95
C THR A 115 6.65 -6.33 3.71
N TRP A 116 5.39 -5.91 3.69
CA TRP A 116 4.92 -4.76 4.45
C TRP A 116 3.67 -5.17 5.22
N ALA A 117 3.52 -4.72 6.45
CA ALA A 117 2.30 -4.96 7.21
C ALA A 117 1.94 -3.78 8.08
N ARG A 118 0.64 -3.60 8.29
CA ARG A 118 0.08 -2.62 9.24
C ARG A 118 -1.05 -3.26 10.03
N PHE A 119 -0.87 -3.27 11.35
CA PHE A 119 -1.85 -3.76 12.32
C PHE A 119 -2.41 -2.59 13.13
N PRO A 120 -3.73 -2.51 13.34
CA PRO A 120 -4.29 -1.61 14.34
C PRO A 120 -3.70 -1.91 15.73
N ASP A 121 -3.35 -0.86 16.47
CA ASP A 121 -2.91 -0.97 17.86
C ASP A 121 -3.55 0.15 18.71
N GLY A 122 -4.71 -0.15 19.30
CA GLY A 122 -5.58 0.88 19.89
C GLY A 122 -6.02 1.89 18.83
N ASP A 123 -5.92 3.18 19.17
CA ASP A 123 -6.16 4.29 18.24
C ASP A 123 -4.96 4.59 17.31
N GLY A 124 -3.87 3.83 17.45
CA GLY A 124 -2.66 3.94 16.66
C GLY A 124 -2.48 2.81 15.64
N ALA A 125 -1.22 2.48 15.37
CA ALA A 125 -0.86 1.42 14.44
C ALA A 125 0.52 0.85 14.74
N ARG A 126 0.74 -0.42 14.39
CA ARG A 126 2.08 -1.01 14.29
C ARG A 126 2.34 -1.42 12.86
N CYS A 127 3.41 -0.89 12.29
CA CYS A 127 3.83 -1.13 10.93
C CYS A 127 5.14 -1.90 10.90
N PHE A 128 5.26 -2.80 9.92
CA PHE A 128 6.45 -3.60 9.70
C PHE A 128 6.89 -3.50 8.25
N TYR A 129 8.20 -3.40 8.05
CA TYR A 129 8.83 -3.35 6.73
C TYR A 129 10.03 -4.29 6.72
N SER A 130 9.94 -5.37 5.95
CA SER A 130 11.07 -6.28 5.70
C SER A 130 11.44 -6.24 4.24
N ALA A 131 12.69 -5.92 3.91
CA ALA A 131 13.16 -5.87 2.54
C ALA A 131 14.49 -6.60 2.37
N GLN A 132 14.57 -7.43 1.33
CA GLN A 132 15.80 -8.07 0.86
C GLN A 132 16.43 -7.15 -0.18
N ARG A 133 17.43 -6.38 0.27
CA ARG A 133 18.17 -5.44 -0.58
C ARG A 133 19.24 -6.20 -1.36
N ARG A 134 19.49 -5.77 -2.60
CA ARG A 134 20.44 -6.46 -3.49
C ARG A 134 21.89 -6.11 -3.17
N ALA A 135 22.17 -4.83 -2.94
CA ALA A 135 23.52 -4.32 -2.69
C ALA A 135 23.83 -4.13 -1.19
N GLU A 136 22.82 -4.20 -0.33
CA GLU A 136 22.90 -4.00 1.11
C GLU A 136 22.37 -5.23 1.85
N GLY A 137 22.65 -5.34 3.15
CA GLY A 137 22.02 -6.36 4.00
C GLY A 137 20.49 -6.20 4.09
N PRO A 138 19.78 -7.18 4.65
CA PRO A 138 18.33 -7.09 4.83
C PRO A 138 17.95 -5.87 5.68
N LEU A 139 16.81 -5.26 5.35
CA LEU A 139 16.18 -4.22 6.16
C LEU A 139 15.01 -4.86 6.90
N ASN A 140 14.93 -4.68 8.22
CA ASN A 140 13.77 -5.06 9.02
C ASN A 140 13.43 -3.92 9.98
N VAL A 141 12.27 -3.32 9.81
CA VAL A 141 11.82 -2.17 10.61
C VAL A 141 10.47 -2.46 11.23
N ALA A 142 10.35 -2.20 12.53
CA ALA A 142 9.07 -2.09 13.22
C ALA A 142 8.89 -0.64 13.71
N ALA A 143 7.77 -0.04 13.35
CA ALA A 143 7.38 1.30 13.80
C ALA A 143 6.03 1.21 14.49
N ARG A 144 5.96 1.65 15.74
CA ARG A 144 4.73 1.79 16.51
C ARG A 144 4.33 3.25 16.58
N PHE A 145 3.07 3.52 16.27
CA PHE A 145 2.44 4.83 16.32
C PHE A 145 1.39 4.81 17.42
N ASP A 146 1.49 5.73 18.38
CA ASP A 146 0.49 5.88 19.44
C ASP A 146 -0.75 6.68 18.95
N ALA A 147 -1.71 6.90 19.84
CA ALA A 147 -2.94 7.64 19.56
C ALA A 147 -2.70 9.12 19.20
N ASN A 148 -1.55 9.69 19.60
CA ASN A 148 -1.16 11.07 19.31
C ASN A 148 -0.29 11.18 18.05
N GLY A 149 0.02 10.06 17.41
CA GLY A 149 0.88 9.99 16.24
C GLY A 149 2.37 10.05 16.53
N HIS A 150 2.78 9.89 17.80
CA HIS A 150 4.20 9.70 18.11
C HIS A 150 4.66 8.34 17.61
N ALA A 151 5.77 8.36 16.87
CA ALA A 151 6.37 7.16 16.32
C ALA A 151 7.55 6.71 17.18
N THR A 152 7.57 5.43 17.52
CA THR A 152 8.71 4.77 18.17
C THR A 152 9.17 3.62 17.30
N LEU A 153 10.47 3.55 17.02
CA LEU A 153 11.07 2.38 16.40
C LEU A 153 11.27 1.30 17.46
N GLU A 154 10.90 0.08 17.11
CA GLU A 154 10.98 -1.08 18.00
C GLU A 154 11.82 -2.17 17.34
N THR A 155 12.32 -3.10 18.15
CA THR A 155 12.89 -4.33 17.63
C THR A 155 11.75 -5.17 17.05
N PRO A 156 11.76 -5.49 15.74
CA PRO A 156 10.71 -6.32 15.17
C PRO A 156 10.73 -7.72 15.79
N PRO A 157 9.57 -8.33 16.08
CA PRO A 157 9.52 -9.74 16.46
C PRO A 157 9.96 -10.61 15.26
N PRO A 158 10.26 -11.90 15.44
CA PRO A 158 10.75 -12.73 14.34
C PRO A 158 9.76 -12.80 13.18
N GLU A 159 10.29 -12.91 11.96
CA GLU A 159 9.47 -13.28 10.80
C GLU A 159 9.04 -14.74 10.90
N ARG A 160 7.76 -14.99 10.67
CA ARG A 160 7.17 -16.33 10.66
C ARG A 160 6.73 -16.68 9.23
N PRO A 161 6.96 -17.93 8.78
CA PRO A 161 6.58 -18.34 7.45
C PRO A 161 5.05 -18.38 7.31
N MET A 162 4.57 -17.98 6.14
CA MET A 162 3.17 -18.12 5.76
C MET A 162 3.02 -19.05 4.55
N ARG A 163 1.81 -19.58 4.35
CA ARG A 163 1.46 -20.24 3.08
C ARG A 163 1.73 -19.28 1.92
N ARG A 164 2.25 -19.77 0.80
CA ARG A 164 2.42 -18.97 -0.42
C ARG A 164 1.07 -18.46 -0.94
N SER A 165 1.07 -17.40 -1.75
CA SER A 165 -0.14 -16.93 -2.43
C SER A 165 -0.61 -17.92 -3.51
N LEU A 166 -1.78 -17.70 -4.14
CA LEU A 166 -2.27 -18.56 -5.22
C LEU A 166 -1.32 -18.55 -6.42
N TRP A 167 -0.61 -17.44 -6.63
CA TRP A 167 0.44 -17.31 -7.65
C TRP A 167 1.82 -17.78 -7.17
N GLY A 168 1.90 -18.40 -5.99
CA GLY A 168 3.13 -18.94 -5.45
C GLY A 168 4.11 -17.86 -4.95
N VAL A 169 3.65 -16.63 -4.68
CA VAL A 169 4.49 -15.59 -4.07
C VAL A 169 4.84 -16.01 -2.64
N ARG A 170 6.13 -15.91 -2.27
CA ARG A 170 6.61 -16.18 -0.91
C ARG A 170 6.09 -15.11 0.04
N ARG A 171 5.65 -15.52 1.23
CA ARG A 171 5.10 -14.63 2.26
C ARG A 171 5.66 -14.99 3.63
N THR A 172 5.97 -13.95 4.39
CA THR A 172 6.31 -13.99 5.81
C THR A 172 5.58 -12.86 6.50
N ALA A 173 5.29 -13.01 7.79
CA ALA A 173 4.76 -11.92 8.61
C ALA A 173 5.45 -11.94 9.97
N HIS A 174 5.67 -10.75 10.52
CA HIS A 174 6.16 -10.57 11.88
C HIS A 174 5.11 -11.05 12.89
N GLY A 175 5.57 -11.79 13.90
CA GLY A 175 4.74 -12.26 15.00
C GLY A 175 5.61 -12.86 16.10
N ASP A 176 5.04 -13.04 17.28
CA ASP A 176 5.70 -13.67 18.41
C ASP A 176 6.28 -15.05 18.05
N THR A 177 7.21 -15.56 18.85
CA THR A 177 7.94 -16.81 18.58
C THR A 177 7.02 -17.99 18.25
N ASP A 178 5.91 -18.15 18.97
CA ASP A 178 4.95 -19.24 18.75
C ASP A 178 3.82 -18.88 17.77
N SER A 179 3.84 -17.65 17.24
CA SER A 179 2.82 -17.18 16.31
C SER A 179 2.86 -17.97 14.99
N ARG A 180 1.65 -18.22 14.46
CA ARG A 180 1.41 -18.87 13.17
C ARG A 180 0.57 -17.92 12.30
N PRO A 181 1.18 -16.90 11.67
CA PRO A 181 0.42 -15.95 10.89
C PRO A 181 -0.35 -16.62 9.76
N ARG A 182 -1.60 -16.21 9.58
CA ARG A 182 -2.47 -16.78 8.55
C ARG A 182 -3.26 -15.69 7.86
N GLN A 183 -3.48 -15.87 6.57
CA GLN A 183 -4.40 -15.05 5.81
C GLN A 183 -5.84 -15.33 6.28
N VAL A 184 -6.57 -14.27 6.63
CA VAL A 184 -7.99 -14.34 7.03
C VAL A 184 -8.93 -13.70 6.00
N LYS A 185 -8.44 -12.78 5.17
CA LYS A 185 -9.22 -12.20 4.06
C LYS A 185 -8.34 -11.97 2.82
N PRO A 186 -8.65 -12.59 1.66
CA PRO A 186 -7.99 -12.23 0.41
C PRO A 186 -8.38 -10.80 -0.01
N MET A 187 -7.43 -10.03 -0.55
CA MET A 187 -7.70 -8.71 -1.13
C MET A 187 -7.26 -8.66 -2.60
N LEU A 188 -5.97 -8.87 -2.86
CA LEU A 188 -5.42 -8.89 -4.21
C LEU A 188 -4.33 -9.95 -4.32
N ASP A 189 -4.32 -10.70 -5.42
CA ASP A 189 -3.30 -11.70 -5.69
C ASP A 189 -2.89 -11.65 -7.17
N ALA A 190 -1.59 -11.66 -7.41
CA ALA A 190 -0.96 -11.47 -8.70
C ALA A 190 0.38 -12.23 -8.77
N PRO A 191 0.93 -12.47 -9.98
CA PRO A 191 2.16 -13.25 -10.18
C PRO A 191 3.38 -12.85 -9.34
N PHE A 192 3.48 -11.56 -8.99
CA PHE A 192 4.60 -10.96 -8.27
C PHE A 192 4.18 -10.23 -6.99
N TYR A 193 2.88 -10.11 -6.71
CA TYR A 193 2.38 -9.28 -5.62
C TYR A 193 1.13 -9.90 -4.99
N SER A 194 1.05 -9.86 -3.67
CA SER A 194 -0.15 -10.26 -2.93
C SER A 194 -0.44 -9.28 -1.81
N ARG A 195 -1.72 -8.94 -1.63
CA ARG A 195 -2.25 -8.20 -0.50
C ARG A 195 -3.36 -9.00 0.16
N SER A 196 -3.32 -9.09 1.48
CA SER A 196 -4.34 -9.79 2.25
C SER A 196 -4.47 -9.20 3.65
N VAL A 197 -5.59 -9.49 4.31
CA VAL A 197 -5.67 -9.33 5.75
C VAL A 197 -5.09 -10.58 6.40
N VAL A 198 -4.16 -10.38 7.32
CA VAL A 198 -3.43 -11.42 8.05
C VAL A 198 -3.74 -11.30 9.53
N GLU A 199 -3.93 -12.44 10.17
CA GLU A 199 -3.97 -12.59 11.62
C GLU A 199 -2.62 -13.09 12.11
N THR A 200 -2.09 -12.49 13.16
CA THR A 200 -0.85 -12.89 13.85
C THR A 200 -0.95 -12.54 15.34
N THR A 201 0.05 -12.91 16.13
CA THR A 201 0.15 -12.60 17.57
C THR A 201 1.32 -11.65 17.76
N LEU A 202 1.05 -10.52 18.40
CA LEU A 202 2.05 -9.51 18.73
C LEU A 202 1.86 -9.13 20.19
N ASP A 203 2.91 -9.30 21.00
CA ASP A 203 2.91 -9.09 22.44
C ASP A 203 1.84 -9.93 23.17
N GLY A 204 1.66 -11.18 22.74
CA GLY A 204 0.64 -12.09 23.27
C GLY A 204 -0.79 -11.78 22.80
N VAL A 205 -1.00 -10.71 22.02
CA VAL A 205 -2.32 -10.29 21.54
C VAL A 205 -2.52 -10.71 20.10
N THR A 206 -3.60 -11.43 19.82
CA THR A 206 -4.02 -11.74 18.45
C THR A 206 -4.49 -10.47 17.75
N ARG A 207 -3.88 -10.14 16.62
CA ARG A 207 -4.17 -8.93 15.84
C ARG A 207 -4.39 -9.27 14.38
N THR A 208 -5.23 -8.47 13.75
CA THR A 208 -5.59 -8.60 12.34
C THR A 208 -5.24 -7.31 11.61
N GLY A 209 -4.48 -7.40 10.53
CA GLY A 209 -3.94 -6.24 9.83
C GLY A 209 -3.73 -6.48 8.34
N VAL A 210 -3.46 -5.40 7.61
CA VAL A 210 -3.12 -5.49 6.18
C VAL A 210 -1.69 -5.98 6.05
N HIS A 211 -1.47 -6.89 5.11
CA HIS A 211 -0.17 -7.47 4.80
C HIS A 211 0.02 -7.53 3.29
N GLU A 212 1.23 -7.21 2.86
CA GLU A 212 1.68 -7.20 1.49
C GLU A 212 2.97 -8.01 1.34
N ALA A 213 3.09 -8.69 0.21
CA ALA A 213 4.33 -9.31 -0.22
C ALA A 213 4.57 -8.99 -1.69
N LEU A 214 5.81 -8.64 -2.01
CA LEU A 214 6.25 -8.28 -3.36
C LEU A 214 7.50 -9.08 -3.72
N ASP A 215 7.46 -9.74 -4.86
CA ASP A 215 8.58 -10.47 -5.46
C ASP A 215 9.09 -9.64 -6.64
N LEU A 216 10.22 -8.97 -6.43
CA LEU A 216 10.77 -8.02 -7.39
C LEU A 216 11.63 -8.67 -8.47
N ASP A 217 12.13 -9.88 -8.22
CA ASP A 217 12.72 -10.71 -9.28
C ASP A 217 11.65 -11.09 -10.31
N ARG A 218 10.44 -11.48 -9.84
CA ARG A 218 9.29 -11.71 -10.72
C ARG A 218 8.83 -10.43 -11.39
N TYR A 219 8.64 -9.34 -10.65
CA TYR A 219 8.20 -8.05 -11.22
C TYR A 219 9.15 -7.54 -12.33
N GLY A 220 10.46 -7.65 -12.11
CA GLY A 220 11.49 -7.28 -13.09
C GLY A 220 11.53 -8.18 -14.33
N SER A 221 10.90 -9.36 -14.29
CA SER A 221 10.88 -10.31 -15.39
C SER A 221 10.20 -9.74 -16.64
N ARG A 222 10.89 -9.85 -17.79
CA ARG A 222 10.39 -9.41 -19.10
C ARG A 222 9.08 -10.08 -19.49
N TRP A 223 8.79 -11.27 -18.96
CA TRP A 223 7.59 -12.04 -19.27
C TRP A 223 6.35 -11.57 -18.52
N LEU A 224 6.51 -10.94 -17.34
CA LEU A 224 5.37 -10.46 -16.54
C LEU A 224 4.96 -9.02 -16.91
N LYS A 225 5.90 -8.19 -17.40
CA LYS A 225 5.61 -6.78 -17.76
C LYS A 225 4.46 -6.61 -18.78
N PRO A 226 4.31 -7.44 -19.83
CA PRO A 226 3.16 -7.34 -20.73
C PRO A 226 1.80 -7.56 -20.05
N MET A 227 1.71 -8.48 -19.07
CA MET A 227 0.46 -8.74 -18.34
C MET A 227 0.01 -7.56 -17.48
N ILE A 228 0.97 -6.80 -16.93
CA ILE A 228 0.69 -5.55 -16.20
C ILE A 228 0.06 -4.53 -17.16
N GLY A 229 0.64 -4.38 -18.35
CA GLY A 229 0.14 -3.47 -19.38
C GLY A 229 -1.28 -3.79 -19.86
N LEU A 230 -1.70 -5.05 -19.83
CA LEU A 230 -3.06 -5.46 -20.19
C LEU A 230 -4.10 -5.06 -19.13
N ARG A 231 -3.73 -5.09 -17.85
CA ARG A 231 -4.64 -4.73 -16.75
C ARG A 231 -4.82 -3.23 -16.56
N VAL A 232 -3.94 -2.40 -17.11
CA VAL A 232 -4.05 -0.94 -16.96
C VAL A 232 -4.15 -0.29 -18.35
N PRO A 233 -5.38 -0.05 -18.85
CA PRO A 233 -5.58 0.49 -20.19
C PRO A 233 -4.88 1.84 -20.39
N ARG A 234 -4.01 1.92 -21.40
CA ARG A 234 -3.28 3.15 -21.75
C ARG A 234 -4.08 3.95 -22.77
N ARG A 235 -4.69 5.05 -22.33
CA ARG A 235 -5.40 5.99 -23.21
C ARG A 235 -4.53 7.21 -23.53
N ARG A 236 -4.42 7.54 -24.82
CA ARG A 236 -3.80 8.77 -25.34
C ARG A 236 -4.87 9.83 -25.65
N GLY A 237 -4.43 11.06 -25.92
CA GLY A 237 -5.31 12.14 -26.42
C GLY A 237 -6.26 12.71 -25.37
N TRP A 238 -5.81 12.85 -24.12
CA TRP A 238 -6.60 13.50 -23.08
C TRP A 238 -6.73 14.99 -23.35
N THR A 239 -7.97 15.46 -23.54
CA THR A 239 -8.33 16.87 -23.58
C THR A 239 -9.05 17.22 -22.29
N PHE A 240 -8.72 18.38 -21.73
CA PHE A 240 -9.43 18.95 -20.60
C PHE A 240 -9.92 20.33 -21.03
N PRO A 241 -11.17 20.71 -20.73
CA PRO A 241 -11.51 22.12 -20.71
C PRO A 241 -10.67 22.72 -19.58
N ASP A 242 -9.70 23.56 -19.96
CA ASP A 242 -8.94 24.35 -18.99
C ASP A 242 -9.88 25.31 -18.24
#